data_AF-A0A3N6MGZ0-F1
#
_entry.id   AF-A0A3N6MGZ0-F1
#
_cell.length_a   1.000
_cell.length_b   1.000
_cell.length_c   1.000
_cell.angle_alpha   90.00
_cell.angle_beta   90.00
_cell.angle_gamma   90.00
#
_symmetry.space_group_name_H-M   'P 1'
#
loop_
_entity.id
_entity.type
_entity.pdbx_description
1 polymer ?
#
loop_
_entity_poly.entity_id
_entity_poly.type
_entity_poly.pdbx_seq_one_letter_code
_entity_poly.pdbx_strand_id
1 'polypeptide(L)'
;MTEERTDERARRRSKRDAVRDGDAGAPASGRRLDRRRDEQRATNSDGDRTDGEIDRRGELVRSVSRRTMLSSVGVGLAGVVVGFSGVAGATFAGGSGTQESPYRIETWEHLHDVRYDPDAHFELVADLDAETDGYDERAGESANDGDGWDPIGGPGSGFSGAFDGNGHVISDAFVERTGTGDDLIGLFAELRPDGTLENVGVKNQSVTGRNQVGGLVGHSSGEITRCFATGAVDGEDQYGSTMIGGLVGNNLGEITESYASGIVTGDYDFGGLVGSNDGIVTDSYYDSELNVTGIGDESGSENDVVGLETDDMLGIAPAPWGDDTMPAFDFDADWTVVVDDFPIPRPPEDVLDPIGPFEQPPRDLDGDGLYEDVNGDGESTVADVQALHRHLEDEVVTTNPEKFDFAGEDPGTVTDDDVAALYERVTEGDGDA
;
A
#
# COMPACT_ATOMS: atom_id res chain seq x y z
N MET A 1 37.52 -0.87 46.60
CA MET A 1 36.48 -1.63 45.88
C MET A 1 35.70 -0.61 45.07
N THR A 2 36.26 0.12 44.09
CA THR A 2 37.07 -0.24 42.91
C THR A 2 36.43 -1.30 42.04
N GLU A 3 35.81 -0.79 40.96
CA GLU A 3 35.85 -1.29 39.58
C GLU A 3 35.21 -2.65 39.28
N GLU A 4 33.98 -2.62 38.76
CA GLU A 4 33.52 -3.59 37.76
C GLU A 4 32.25 -3.05 37.11
N ARG A 5 32.36 -2.54 35.86
CA ARG A 5 31.32 -2.51 34.81
C ARG A 5 31.67 -1.47 33.73
N THR A 6 32.72 -1.73 32.98
CA THR A 6 32.94 -1.18 31.64
C THR A 6 34.00 -2.05 30.95
N ASP A 7 33.60 -3.18 30.33
CA ASP A 7 34.44 -3.82 29.29
C ASP A 7 33.74 -4.95 28.52
N GLU A 8 32.59 -4.67 27.90
CA GLU A 8 31.92 -5.60 26.96
C GLU A 8 31.59 -4.92 25.62
N ARG A 9 32.52 -4.11 25.09
CA ARG A 9 32.45 -3.58 23.71
C ARG A 9 33.77 -3.67 22.93
N ALA A 10 34.65 -4.62 23.27
CA ALA A 10 35.94 -4.76 22.61
C ALA A 10 36.38 -6.20 22.31
N ARG A 11 35.50 -7.04 21.77
CA ARG A 11 35.90 -8.34 21.17
C ARG A 11 34.99 -8.76 20.01
N ARG A 12 35.22 -8.20 18.82
CA ARG A 12 34.97 -8.85 17.49
C ARG A 12 35.47 -7.97 16.32
N ARG A 13 36.74 -7.55 16.39
CA ARG A 13 37.52 -7.16 15.20
C ARG A 13 38.91 -7.77 15.34
N SER A 14 39.13 -8.94 14.73
CA SER A 14 40.43 -9.42 14.24
C SER A 14 40.31 -10.88 13.81
N LYS A 15 40.04 -11.08 12.51
CA LYS A 15 40.47 -12.28 11.78
C LYS A 15 40.51 -11.97 10.28
N ARG A 16 41.37 -11.03 9.90
CA ARG A 16 41.98 -11.00 8.57
C ARG A 16 43.45 -11.37 8.73
N ASP A 17 43.90 -12.15 7.76
CA ASP A 17 45.27 -12.45 7.37
C ASP A 17 45.93 -13.76 7.84
N ALA A 18 46.27 -14.52 6.78
CA ALA A 18 47.40 -15.42 6.60
C ALA A 18 47.23 -16.90 6.97
N VAL A 19 46.88 -17.72 5.96
CA VAL A 19 47.71 -18.89 5.56
C VAL A 19 47.75 -18.99 4.03
N ARG A 20 48.94 -19.40 3.55
CA ARG A 20 49.55 -19.34 2.21
C ARG A 20 49.40 -20.65 1.42
N ASP A 21 49.45 -20.49 0.09
CA ASP A 21 50.11 -21.30 -0.97
C ASP A 21 49.76 -22.78 -1.24
N GLY A 22 49.48 -23.05 -2.54
CA GLY A 22 49.58 -24.37 -3.20
C GLY A 22 48.54 -24.57 -4.31
N ASP A 23 48.72 -24.00 -5.51
CA ASP A 23 49.36 -24.59 -6.71
C ASP A 23 48.41 -25.36 -7.68
N ALA A 24 48.43 -24.87 -8.93
CA ALA A 24 48.11 -25.43 -10.25
C ALA A 24 46.95 -26.42 -10.49
N GLY A 25 46.14 -26.10 -11.52
CA GLY A 25 45.55 -27.13 -12.38
C GLY A 25 44.30 -26.75 -13.19
N ALA A 26 44.45 -26.00 -14.29
CA ALA A 26 43.51 -26.08 -15.41
C ALA A 26 43.72 -27.42 -16.15
N PRO A 27 42.70 -28.00 -16.83
CA PRO A 27 42.57 -27.68 -18.26
C PRO A 27 41.16 -27.78 -18.90
N ALA A 28 41.09 -27.20 -20.11
CA ALA A 28 40.33 -27.61 -21.30
C ALA A 28 38.79 -27.47 -21.28
N SER A 29 38.19 -26.51 -22.00
CA SER A 29 37.99 -26.49 -23.47
C SER A 29 37.17 -27.67 -24.02
N GLY A 30 35.84 -27.49 -24.01
CA GLY A 30 34.88 -28.34 -24.69
C GLY A 30 33.93 -27.50 -25.54
N ARG A 31 34.23 -27.40 -26.85
CA ARG A 31 33.34 -26.87 -27.89
C ARG A 31 32.10 -27.76 -28.04
N ARG A 32 31.01 -27.15 -28.56
CA ARG A 32 29.89 -27.70 -29.39
C ARG A 32 28.54 -27.52 -28.67
N LEU A 33 27.49 -26.94 -29.24
CA LEU A 33 27.15 -26.59 -30.63
C LEU A 33 26.12 -25.45 -30.60
N ASP A 34 26.40 -24.38 -31.36
CA ASP A 34 25.38 -23.49 -31.90
C ASP A 34 24.34 -24.32 -32.66
N ARG A 35 23.08 -24.26 -32.21
CA ARG A 35 21.93 -24.50 -33.09
C ARG A 35 21.22 -23.17 -33.29
N ARG A 36 21.72 -22.42 -34.27
CA ARG A 36 20.91 -21.47 -35.02
C ARG A 36 19.68 -22.20 -35.54
N ARG A 37 18.49 -21.77 -35.10
CA ARG A 37 17.24 -22.07 -35.79
C ARG A 37 16.81 -20.76 -36.43
N ASP A 38 16.85 -20.77 -37.76
CA ASP A 38 16.61 -19.64 -38.62
C ASP A 38 15.22 -19.03 -38.36
N GLU A 39 15.21 -17.78 -37.90
CA GLU A 39 14.08 -16.87 -38.06
C GLU A 39 13.92 -16.57 -39.55
N GLN A 40 12.92 -17.17 -40.19
CA GLN A 40 12.44 -16.65 -41.46
C GLN A 40 11.50 -15.48 -41.19
N ARG A 41 12.12 -14.29 -41.20
CA ARG A 41 11.47 -12.99 -41.29
C ARG A 41 10.82 -12.86 -42.68
N ALA A 42 9.51 -13.08 -42.76
CA ALA A 42 8.72 -12.72 -43.93
C ALA A 42 8.07 -11.34 -43.68
N THR A 43 8.63 -10.30 -44.28
CA THR A 43 7.97 -9.00 -44.42
C THR A 43 6.83 -9.14 -45.43
N ASN A 44 5.60 -8.79 -45.03
CA ASN A 44 4.57 -8.34 -45.95
C ASN A 44 4.01 -7.02 -45.44
N SER A 45 3.95 -6.04 -46.34
CA SER A 45 3.25 -4.78 -46.16
C SER A 45 1.75 -5.02 -46.02
N ASP A 46 1.11 -4.08 -45.36
CA ASP A 46 -0.32 -3.97 -45.09
C ASP A 46 -0.73 -4.60 -43.76
N GLY A 47 -1.01 -3.70 -42.81
CA GLY A 47 -1.45 -4.00 -41.46
C GLY A 47 -2.85 -4.60 -41.40
N ASP A 48 -3.19 -4.98 -40.17
CA ASP A 48 -4.36 -5.74 -39.71
C ASP A 48 -4.11 -7.25 -39.59
N ARG A 49 -4.03 -7.73 -38.34
CA ARG A 49 -4.18 -9.15 -38.02
C ARG A 49 -5.09 -9.29 -36.80
N THR A 50 -6.17 -10.02 -37.03
CA THR A 50 -7.04 -10.67 -36.05
C THR A 50 -6.51 -12.08 -35.86
N ASP A 51 -6.32 -12.51 -34.61
CA ASP A 51 -5.94 -13.90 -34.31
C ASP A 51 -7.20 -14.77 -34.19
N GLY A 52 -7.27 -15.81 -34.99
CA GLY A 52 -8.31 -16.83 -34.96
C GLY A 52 -7.73 -18.19 -35.32
N GLU A 53 -7.82 -19.14 -34.40
CA GLU A 53 -7.31 -20.51 -34.52
C GLU A 53 -8.18 -21.36 -35.46
N ILE A 54 -7.54 -22.15 -36.34
CA ILE A 54 -8.22 -22.99 -37.36
C ILE A 54 -7.92 -24.48 -37.09
N ASP A 55 -8.95 -25.31 -36.91
CA ASP A 55 -8.82 -26.78 -36.86
C ASP A 55 -8.82 -27.43 -38.28
N ARG A 56 -8.15 -28.59 -38.38
CA ARG A 56 -7.74 -29.37 -39.57
C ARG A 56 -8.87 -29.94 -40.43
N ARG A 57 -10.10 -29.43 -40.36
CA ARG A 57 -11.21 -29.87 -41.22
C ARG A 57 -11.98 -28.74 -41.93
N GLY A 58 -11.61 -27.48 -41.74
CA GLY A 58 -12.12 -26.38 -42.57
C GLY A 58 -13.63 -26.11 -42.44
N GLU A 59 -14.20 -26.25 -41.25
CA GLU A 59 -15.56 -25.76 -40.93
C GLU A 59 -15.51 -24.68 -39.85
N LEU A 60 -16.27 -23.59 -40.07
CA LEU A 60 -16.39 -22.43 -39.20
C LEU A 60 -17.06 -22.79 -37.86
N VAL A 61 -16.40 -22.56 -36.73
CA VAL A 61 -17.02 -22.66 -35.39
C VAL A 61 -17.34 -21.25 -34.86
N ARG A 62 -18.61 -20.87 -35.03
CA ARG A 62 -19.40 -19.84 -34.32
C ARG A 62 -18.86 -18.39 -34.26
N SER A 63 -19.53 -17.52 -35.00
CA SER A 63 -19.50 -16.06 -34.82
C SER A 63 -20.38 -15.64 -33.63
N VAL A 64 -19.83 -14.88 -32.67
CA VAL A 64 -20.65 -14.14 -31.71
C VAL A 64 -21.21 -12.91 -32.41
N SER A 65 -22.50 -12.94 -32.70
CA SER A 65 -23.25 -11.82 -33.27
C SER A 65 -23.50 -10.78 -32.18
N ARG A 66 -22.94 -9.57 -32.32
CA ARG A 66 -23.39 -8.40 -31.53
C ARG A 66 -24.89 -8.20 -31.78
N ARG A 67 -25.72 -8.50 -30.79
CA ARG A 67 -27.16 -8.21 -30.80
C ARG A 67 -27.41 -7.00 -29.90
N THR A 68 -27.65 -5.85 -30.53
CA THR A 68 -28.31 -4.71 -29.90
C THR A 68 -29.72 -5.14 -29.50
N MET A 69 -29.97 -5.31 -28.20
CA MET A 69 -31.31 -5.47 -27.63
C MET A 69 -31.88 -4.07 -27.38
N LEU A 70 -32.76 -3.61 -28.28
CA LEU A 70 -33.69 -2.53 -28.00
C LEU A 70 -34.89 -3.13 -27.25
N SER A 71 -34.97 -2.88 -25.93
CA SER A 71 -36.20 -3.07 -25.16
C SER A 71 -36.95 -1.74 -25.10
N SER A 72 -38.15 -1.73 -25.64
CA SER A 72 -39.09 -0.62 -25.59
C SER A 72 -39.88 -0.62 -24.28
N VAL A 73 -39.82 0.45 -23.49
CA VAL A 73 -40.90 0.86 -22.57
C VAL A 73 -41.04 2.39 -22.60
N GLY A 74 -42.28 2.88 -22.57
CA GLY A 74 -42.68 4.20 -23.00
C GLY A 74 -42.59 5.34 -21.98
N VAL A 75 -42.51 6.55 -22.56
CA VAL A 75 -42.92 7.89 -22.12
C VAL A 75 -43.08 8.16 -20.61
N GLY A 76 -42.24 9.07 -20.11
CA GLY A 76 -42.70 10.21 -19.32
C GLY A 76 -41.87 10.58 -18.10
N LEU A 77 -40.90 11.49 -18.27
CA LEU A 77 -40.64 12.69 -17.44
C LEU A 77 -39.25 13.25 -17.77
N ALA A 78 -39.18 14.57 -17.95
CA ALA A 78 -37.93 15.29 -18.18
C ALA A 78 -37.09 15.26 -16.89
N GLY A 79 -35.99 14.51 -16.91
CA GLY A 79 -34.91 14.56 -15.93
C GLY A 79 -33.62 14.85 -16.68
N VAL A 80 -32.83 15.79 -16.16
CA VAL A 80 -31.51 16.15 -16.67
C VAL A 80 -30.68 14.89 -16.86
N VAL A 81 -30.22 14.63 -18.08
CA VAL A 81 -29.22 13.59 -18.34
C VAL A 81 -27.87 14.19 -17.95
N VAL A 82 -27.41 13.89 -16.73
CA VAL A 82 -25.99 14.00 -16.39
C VAL A 82 -25.30 12.86 -17.14
N GLY A 83 -24.32 13.18 -17.98
CA GLY A 83 -23.60 12.18 -18.74
C GLY A 83 -22.75 11.34 -17.82
N PHE A 84 -23.13 10.08 -17.59
CA PHE A 84 -22.22 9.08 -17.03
C PHE A 84 -21.22 8.70 -18.13
N SER A 85 -19.98 9.17 -18.00
CA SER A 85 -18.83 8.59 -18.70
C SER A 85 -18.32 7.39 -17.89
N GLY A 86 -19.19 6.42 -17.58
CA GLY A 86 -18.71 5.14 -17.05
C GLY A 86 -18.10 4.32 -18.18
N VAL A 87 -16.86 3.87 -18.03
CA VAL A 87 -16.26 2.88 -18.93
C VAL A 87 -17.10 1.61 -18.86
N ALA A 88 -17.45 1.06 -20.03
CA ALA A 88 -18.29 -0.13 -20.11
C ALA A 88 -17.55 -1.37 -19.60
N GLY A 89 -17.65 -1.66 -18.31
CA GLY A 89 -17.13 -2.89 -17.71
C GLY A 89 -16.88 -2.83 -16.20
N ALA A 90 -16.41 -1.68 -15.69
CA ALA A 90 -16.02 -1.53 -14.29
C ALA A 90 -17.23 -1.30 -13.37
N THR A 91 -17.26 -1.98 -12.22
CA THR A 91 -18.24 -1.74 -11.16
C THR A 91 -17.53 -1.45 -9.86
N PHE A 92 -17.83 -0.31 -9.24
CA PHE A 92 -17.34 0.10 -7.93
C PHE A 92 -18.50 0.20 -6.94
N ALA A 93 -18.22 0.26 -5.64
CA ALA A 93 -19.24 0.37 -4.59
C ALA A 93 -20.00 1.72 -4.64
N GLY A 94 -19.40 2.73 -5.27
CA GLY A 94 -19.96 4.06 -5.45
C GLY A 94 -18.96 4.99 -6.13
N GLY A 95 -19.32 6.26 -6.25
CA GLY A 95 -18.46 7.27 -6.84
C GLY A 95 -18.64 7.48 -8.34
N SER A 96 -17.96 8.51 -8.85
CA SER A 96 -17.91 8.81 -10.28
C SER A 96 -16.48 8.97 -10.83
N GLY A 97 -15.47 8.66 -10.01
CA GLY A 97 -14.06 8.74 -10.39
C GLY A 97 -13.49 10.16 -10.42
N THR A 98 -14.23 11.15 -9.91
CA THR A 98 -13.80 12.54 -9.80
C THR A 98 -13.19 12.81 -8.43
N GLN A 99 -12.37 13.85 -8.28
CA GLN A 99 -11.84 14.25 -6.98
C GLN A 99 -12.91 14.45 -5.88
N GLU A 100 -14.07 15.03 -6.22
CA GLU A 100 -15.18 15.25 -5.26
C GLU A 100 -16.01 13.98 -4.98
N SER A 101 -15.81 12.93 -5.77
CA SER A 101 -16.56 11.68 -5.67
C SER A 101 -15.71 10.54 -6.25
N PRO A 102 -14.65 10.12 -5.53
CA PRO A 102 -13.78 9.04 -5.95
C PRO A 102 -14.56 7.73 -6.09
N TYR A 103 -14.07 6.82 -6.91
CA TYR A 103 -14.61 5.45 -6.94
C TYR A 103 -14.25 4.71 -5.64
N ARG A 104 -15.24 4.05 -5.05
CA ARG A 104 -15.12 3.36 -3.76
C ARG A 104 -14.77 1.89 -3.93
N ILE A 105 -13.72 1.44 -3.26
CA ILE A 105 -13.17 0.08 -3.34
C ILE A 105 -13.40 -0.65 -2.01
N GLU A 106 -14.05 -1.81 -2.07
CA GLU A 106 -14.37 -2.66 -0.90
C GLU A 106 -14.23 -4.16 -1.21
N THR A 107 -13.78 -4.51 -2.42
CA THR A 107 -13.57 -5.90 -2.87
C THR A 107 -12.34 -5.98 -3.79
N TRP A 108 -11.81 -7.18 -3.98
CA TRP A 108 -10.72 -7.42 -4.92
C TRP A 108 -11.12 -7.19 -6.38
N GLU A 109 -12.39 -7.41 -6.72
CA GLU A 109 -12.92 -7.08 -8.04
C GLU A 109 -12.90 -5.57 -8.28
N HIS A 110 -13.30 -4.77 -7.29
CA HIS A 110 -13.23 -3.30 -7.39
C HIS A 110 -11.79 -2.82 -7.55
N LEU A 111 -10.85 -3.36 -6.77
CA LEU A 111 -9.42 -3.02 -6.93
C LEU A 111 -8.90 -3.44 -8.30
N HIS A 112 -9.32 -4.60 -8.80
CA HIS A 112 -8.96 -5.05 -10.14
C HIS A 112 -9.44 -4.06 -11.21
N ASP A 113 -10.67 -3.54 -11.07
CA ASP A 113 -11.32 -2.67 -12.04
C ASP A 113 -10.69 -1.27 -12.18
N VAL A 114 -9.84 -0.85 -11.24
CA VAL A 114 -9.05 0.40 -11.31
C VAL A 114 -8.30 0.51 -12.65
N ARG A 115 -7.81 -0.61 -13.18
CA ARG A 115 -7.07 -0.65 -14.47
C ARG A 115 -7.89 -0.21 -15.68
N TYR A 116 -9.20 -0.09 -15.56
CA TYR A 116 -10.09 0.32 -16.64
C TYR A 116 -10.36 1.84 -16.68
N ASP A 117 -9.96 2.58 -15.65
CA ASP A 117 -10.03 4.04 -15.60
C ASP A 117 -8.80 4.64 -14.87
N PRO A 118 -7.58 4.43 -15.39
CA PRO A 118 -6.32 4.67 -14.65
C PRO A 118 -6.02 6.16 -14.38
N ASP A 119 -6.84 7.08 -14.87
CA ASP A 119 -6.71 8.53 -14.68
C ASP A 119 -7.72 9.08 -13.65
N ALA A 120 -8.58 8.22 -13.09
CA ALA A 120 -9.63 8.60 -12.14
C ALA A 120 -9.14 8.67 -10.68
N HIS A 121 -10.02 9.11 -9.79
CA HIS A 121 -9.79 9.11 -8.34
C HIS A 121 -10.44 7.89 -7.69
N PHE A 122 -9.72 7.26 -6.75
CA PHE A 122 -10.12 6.05 -6.04
C PHE A 122 -9.85 6.19 -4.55
N GLU A 123 -10.73 5.58 -3.74
CA GLU A 123 -10.56 5.48 -2.30
C GLU A 123 -10.91 4.06 -1.84
N LEU A 124 -10.11 3.49 -0.93
CA LEU A 124 -10.54 2.32 -0.17
C LEU A 124 -11.62 2.73 0.84
N VAL A 125 -12.60 1.86 1.06
CA VAL A 125 -13.65 2.05 2.08
C VAL A 125 -13.84 0.80 2.94
N ALA A 126 -12.95 -0.17 2.78
CA ALA A 126 -12.81 -1.36 3.58
C ALA A 126 -11.39 -1.91 3.39
N ASP A 127 -10.89 -2.62 4.40
CA ASP A 127 -9.70 -3.45 4.25
C ASP A 127 -9.96 -4.58 3.25
N LEU A 128 -8.92 -4.96 2.51
CA LEU A 128 -8.95 -6.10 1.61
C LEU A 128 -7.99 -7.17 2.13
N ASP A 129 -8.44 -8.40 2.26
CA ASP A 129 -7.64 -9.54 2.74
C ASP A 129 -8.01 -10.83 1.99
N ALA A 130 -7.46 -11.97 2.44
CA ALA A 130 -7.73 -13.28 1.86
C ALA A 130 -9.20 -13.74 1.97
N GLU A 131 -9.99 -13.15 2.86
CA GLU A 131 -11.42 -13.50 3.07
C GLU A 131 -12.36 -12.54 2.32
N THR A 132 -11.82 -11.46 1.77
CA THR A 132 -12.58 -10.45 1.02
C THR A 132 -13.02 -10.97 -0.34
N ASP A 133 -14.26 -10.65 -0.73
CA ASP A 133 -14.85 -11.10 -1.99
C ASP A 133 -13.93 -10.83 -3.21
N GLY A 134 -13.70 -11.88 -4.02
CA GLY A 134 -12.87 -11.83 -5.22
C GLY A 134 -11.39 -12.17 -5.04
N TYR A 135 -10.93 -12.46 -3.82
CA TYR A 135 -9.51 -12.77 -3.55
C TYR A 135 -8.99 -13.94 -4.39
N ASP A 136 -9.67 -15.10 -4.35
CA ASP A 136 -9.24 -16.33 -5.05
C ASP A 136 -9.13 -16.13 -6.57
N GLU A 137 -9.99 -15.28 -7.14
CA GLU A 137 -9.99 -14.97 -8.57
C GLU A 137 -8.92 -13.95 -8.97
N ARG A 138 -8.54 -13.04 -8.06
CA ARG A 138 -7.76 -11.84 -8.43
C ARG A 138 -6.38 -11.78 -7.80
N ALA A 139 -6.19 -12.24 -6.57
CA ALA A 139 -5.00 -11.94 -5.78
C ALA A 139 -4.36 -13.13 -5.07
N GLY A 140 -5.08 -14.23 -4.88
CA GLY A 140 -4.52 -15.45 -4.29
C GLY A 140 -3.58 -16.21 -5.23
N GLU A 141 -2.84 -17.18 -4.69
CA GLU A 141 -1.85 -18.00 -5.42
C GLU A 141 -2.43 -18.72 -6.65
N SER A 142 -3.73 -19.05 -6.66
CA SER A 142 -4.38 -19.68 -7.81
C SER A 142 -4.90 -18.72 -8.89
N ALA A 143 -4.89 -17.41 -8.62
CA ALA A 143 -5.36 -16.41 -9.56
C ALA A 143 -4.42 -16.32 -10.78
N ASN A 144 -4.97 -15.89 -11.92
CA ASN A 144 -4.22 -15.66 -13.16
C ASN A 144 -3.26 -16.80 -13.54
N ASP A 145 -3.79 -18.03 -13.63
CA ASP A 145 -3.03 -19.24 -13.99
C ASP A 145 -1.85 -19.57 -13.04
N GLY A 146 -1.87 -19.04 -11.82
CA GLY A 146 -0.82 -19.23 -10.80
C GLY A 146 0.06 -18.01 -10.56
N ASP A 147 -0.08 -16.95 -11.37
CA ASP A 147 0.75 -15.74 -11.28
C ASP A 147 0.23 -14.73 -10.23
N GLY A 148 -0.91 -15.02 -9.60
CA GLY A 148 -1.53 -14.17 -8.59
C GLY A 148 -2.02 -12.83 -9.14
N TRP A 149 -1.98 -11.81 -8.31
CA TRP A 149 -2.36 -10.44 -8.65
C TRP A 149 -1.67 -9.91 -9.92
N ASP A 150 -2.49 -9.30 -10.78
CA ASP A 150 -2.03 -8.63 -12.00
C ASP A 150 -1.82 -7.13 -11.74
N PRO A 151 -0.57 -6.64 -11.72
CA PRO A 151 -0.27 -5.26 -11.34
C PRO A 151 -1.11 -4.22 -12.08
N ILE A 152 -1.55 -3.17 -11.38
CA ILE A 152 -2.29 -2.07 -11.98
C ILE A 152 -1.33 -1.19 -12.79
N GLY A 153 -1.70 -0.85 -14.02
CA GLY A 153 -0.94 0.09 -14.83
C GLY A 153 0.29 -0.52 -15.51
N GLY A 154 0.12 -1.64 -16.22
CA GLY A 154 1.19 -2.30 -16.97
C GLY A 154 1.80 -1.44 -18.10
N PRO A 155 2.79 -1.97 -18.84
CA PRO A 155 3.59 -1.21 -19.81
C PRO A 155 2.75 -0.39 -20.81
N GLY A 156 2.94 0.94 -20.79
CA GLY A 156 2.22 1.85 -21.69
C GLY A 156 0.80 2.23 -21.23
N SER A 157 0.36 1.69 -20.10
CA SER A 157 -0.94 1.96 -19.44
C SER A 157 -0.79 2.32 -17.95
N GLY A 158 0.39 2.82 -17.53
CA GLY A 158 0.64 3.26 -16.15
C GLY A 158 -0.46 4.14 -15.56
N PHE A 159 -0.62 4.08 -14.25
CA PHE A 159 -1.63 4.81 -13.48
C PHE A 159 -1.26 6.30 -13.38
N SER A 160 -2.19 7.19 -13.70
CA SER A 160 -2.04 8.66 -13.64
C SER A 160 -3.13 9.35 -12.82
N GLY A 161 -4.02 8.57 -12.19
CA GLY A 161 -5.06 9.05 -11.30
C GLY A 161 -4.57 9.23 -9.87
N ALA A 162 -5.52 9.34 -8.93
CA ALA A 162 -5.24 9.40 -7.50
C ALA A 162 -5.82 8.16 -6.82
N PHE A 163 -5.03 7.53 -5.96
CA PHE A 163 -5.48 6.40 -5.16
C PHE A 163 -5.19 6.69 -3.68
N ASP A 164 -6.25 6.79 -2.88
CA ASP A 164 -6.18 7.01 -1.44
C ASP A 164 -6.52 5.71 -0.71
N GLY A 165 -5.62 5.25 0.16
CA GLY A 165 -5.89 4.12 1.03
C GLY A 165 -6.86 4.45 2.18
N ASN A 166 -7.05 5.74 2.49
CA ASN A 166 -8.09 6.23 3.38
C ASN A 166 -8.18 5.45 4.72
N GLY A 167 -7.03 5.16 5.33
CA GLY A 167 -6.94 4.41 6.59
C GLY A 167 -7.12 2.89 6.48
N HIS A 168 -7.37 2.37 5.29
CA HIS A 168 -7.54 0.94 5.04
C HIS A 168 -6.30 0.29 4.46
N VAL A 169 -6.18 -1.02 4.65
CA VAL A 169 -5.03 -1.81 4.20
C VAL A 169 -5.42 -2.92 3.22
N ILE A 170 -4.48 -3.24 2.33
CA ILE A 170 -4.58 -4.36 1.40
C ILE A 170 -3.63 -5.46 1.89
N SER A 171 -4.14 -6.66 2.12
CA SER A 171 -3.38 -7.75 2.73
C SER A 171 -3.30 -8.98 1.84
N ASP A 172 -2.23 -9.76 2.04
CA ASP A 172 -2.09 -11.13 1.53
C ASP A 172 -2.06 -11.26 0.00
N ALA A 173 -1.80 -10.18 -0.74
CA ALA A 173 -1.65 -10.24 -2.19
C ALA A 173 -0.48 -11.16 -2.57
N PHE A 174 -0.73 -12.15 -3.44
CA PHE A 174 0.32 -12.96 -4.05
C PHE A 174 0.63 -12.43 -5.45
N VAL A 175 1.90 -12.16 -5.76
CA VAL A 175 2.35 -11.70 -7.08
C VAL A 175 3.55 -12.53 -7.49
N GLU A 176 3.41 -13.39 -8.51
CA GLU A 176 4.54 -14.12 -9.09
C GLU A 176 4.65 -13.81 -10.58
N ARG A 177 5.57 -12.92 -10.95
CA ARG A 177 5.75 -12.42 -12.32
C ARG A 177 7.14 -12.73 -12.82
N THR A 178 7.34 -14.01 -13.10
CA THR A 178 8.60 -14.59 -13.55
C THR A 178 8.56 -14.97 -15.03
N GLY A 179 7.70 -14.34 -15.85
CA GLY A 179 7.74 -14.49 -17.30
C GLY A 179 8.88 -13.69 -17.94
N THR A 180 9.30 -14.07 -19.14
CA THR A 180 10.32 -13.31 -19.88
C THR A 180 9.69 -12.06 -20.46
N GLY A 181 10.11 -10.88 -20.02
CA GLY A 181 9.57 -9.58 -20.44
C GLY A 181 8.56 -8.97 -19.47
N ASP A 182 8.34 -9.62 -18.32
CA ASP A 182 7.63 -9.02 -17.19
C ASP A 182 8.62 -8.16 -16.41
N ASP A 183 8.50 -6.86 -16.61
CA ASP A 183 9.11 -5.80 -15.82
C ASP A 183 7.97 -5.05 -15.12
N LEU A 184 8.27 -4.20 -14.14
CA LEU A 184 7.28 -3.33 -13.47
C LEU A 184 6.32 -4.14 -12.58
N ILE A 185 6.84 -4.68 -11.48
CA ILE A 185 6.14 -5.64 -10.64
C ILE A 185 5.87 -5.02 -9.26
N GLY A 186 4.62 -5.13 -8.80
CA GLY A 186 4.13 -4.64 -7.52
C GLY A 186 2.61 -4.71 -7.49
N LEU A 187 1.96 -4.06 -6.51
CA LEU A 187 0.51 -3.86 -6.58
C LEU A 187 0.16 -2.97 -7.79
N PHE A 188 0.96 -1.93 -8.00
CA PHE A 188 1.01 -1.09 -9.20
C PHE A 188 2.29 -1.38 -9.99
N ALA A 189 2.16 -1.56 -11.30
CA ALA A 189 3.31 -1.71 -12.19
C ALA A 189 4.03 -0.38 -12.39
N GLU A 190 3.31 0.64 -12.90
CA GLU A 190 3.87 1.95 -13.24
C GLU A 190 2.98 3.07 -12.68
N LEU A 191 3.57 3.94 -11.85
CA LEU A 191 2.99 5.21 -11.44
C LEU A 191 3.56 6.33 -12.33
N ARG A 192 2.70 6.99 -13.11
CA ARG A 192 3.08 8.07 -14.03
C ARG A 192 3.29 9.39 -13.29
N PRO A 193 3.90 10.42 -13.93
CA PRO A 193 4.18 11.70 -13.28
C PRO A 193 2.98 12.45 -12.67
N ASP A 194 1.77 12.24 -13.20
CA ASP A 194 0.55 12.85 -12.67
C ASP A 194 -0.16 11.95 -11.65
N GLY A 195 0.32 10.72 -11.46
CA GLY A 195 -0.29 9.73 -10.57
C GLY A 195 0.13 9.94 -9.12
N THR A 196 -0.82 9.78 -8.20
CA THR A 196 -0.60 9.88 -6.76
C THR A 196 -1.08 8.62 -6.04
N LEU A 197 -0.26 8.12 -5.13
CA LEU A 197 -0.63 7.12 -4.13
C LEU A 197 -0.50 7.77 -2.76
N GLU A 198 -1.59 7.83 -2.02
CA GLU A 198 -1.64 8.43 -0.68
C GLU A 198 -2.23 7.42 0.31
N ASN A 199 -1.65 7.32 1.51
CA ASN A 199 -2.19 6.50 2.60
C ASN A 199 -2.36 5.00 2.26
N VAL A 200 -1.61 4.48 1.28
CA VAL A 200 -1.77 3.10 0.82
C VAL A 200 -0.88 2.14 1.60
N GLY A 201 -1.51 1.26 2.37
CA GLY A 201 -0.85 0.19 3.10
C GLY A 201 -1.00 -1.18 2.43
N VAL A 202 0.12 -1.88 2.20
CA VAL A 202 0.10 -3.29 1.79
C VAL A 202 0.76 -4.16 2.86
N LYS A 203 0.00 -5.10 3.44
CA LYS A 203 0.45 -6.02 4.49
C LYS A 203 0.61 -7.43 3.94
N ASN A 204 1.62 -8.15 4.45
CA ASN A 204 1.77 -9.60 4.23
C ASN A 204 1.75 -10.07 2.77
N GLN A 205 1.99 -9.18 1.79
CA GLN A 205 2.08 -9.55 0.40
C GLN A 205 3.33 -10.42 0.13
N SER A 206 3.27 -11.23 -0.94
CA SER A 206 4.44 -11.92 -1.46
C SER A 206 4.64 -11.50 -2.90
N VAL A 207 5.76 -10.85 -3.18
CA VAL A 207 6.08 -10.35 -4.53
C VAL A 207 7.34 -11.02 -5.04
N THR A 208 7.22 -11.78 -6.12
CA THR A 208 8.34 -12.41 -6.83
C THR A 208 8.40 -11.88 -8.25
N GLY A 209 9.54 -11.35 -8.65
CA GLY A 209 9.70 -10.71 -9.95
C GLY A 209 11.14 -10.66 -10.42
N ARG A 210 11.38 -10.14 -11.63
CA ARG A 210 12.75 -10.05 -12.18
C ARG A 210 13.36 -8.67 -12.13
N ASN A 211 12.61 -7.65 -12.52
CA ASN A 211 13.18 -6.33 -12.73
C ASN A 211 12.13 -5.26 -12.43
N GLN A 212 12.58 -4.19 -11.76
CA GLN A 212 11.72 -3.13 -11.25
C GLN A 212 10.59 -3.71 -10.40
N VAL A 213 10.98 -4.35 -9.30
CA VAL A 213 10.08 -5.04 -8.38
C VAL A 213 9.99 -4.23 -7.10
N GLY A 214 8.78 -3.83 -6.74
CA GLY A 214 8.46 -3.18 -5.47
C GLY A 214 7.31 -3.90 -4.78
N GLY A 215 7.23 -3.83 -3.46
CA GLY A 215 6.06 -4.31 -2.72
C GLY A 215 4.79 -3.56 -3.10
N LEU A 216 4.89 -2.25 -3.34
CA LEU A 216 3.78 -1.39 -3.76
C LEU A 216 3.88 -1.01 -5.25
N VAL A 217 5.01 -0.46 -5.71
CA VAL A 217 5.16 0.03 -7.08
C VAL A 217 6.41 -0.52 -7.77
N GLY A 218 6.28 -1.05 -8.98
CA GLY A 218 7.44 -1.48 -9.77
C GLY A 218 8.32 -0.31 -10.22
N HIS A 219 7.73 0.67 -10.90
CA HIS A 219 8.37 1.91 -11.36
C HIS A 219 7.52 3.13 -11.02
N SER A 220 8.10 4.11 -10.33
CA SER A 220 7.43 5.36 -10.01
C SER A 220 8.07 6.54 -10.72
N SER A 221 7.25 7.43 -11.25
CA SER A 221 7.62 8.80 -11.62
C SER A 221 6.65 9.83 -11.04
N GLY A 222 5.68 9.39 -10.23
CA GLY A 222 4.68 10.21 -9.57
C GLY A 222 4.97 10.42 -8.09
N GLU A 223 3.94 10.71 -7.31
CA GLU A 223 4.02 11.01 -5.88
C GLU A 223 3.51 9.83 -5.04
N ILE A 224 4.30 9.42 -4.05
CA ILE A 224 3.97 8.37 -3.09
C ILE A 224 4.13 8.95 -1.69
N THR A 225 3.01 9.11 -0.99
CA THR A 225 2.97 9.78 0.31
C THR A 225 2.27 8.90 1.33
N ARG A 226 2.86 8.73 2.51
CA ARG A 226 2.31 7.90 3.58
C ARG A 226 1.93 6.49 3.16
N CYS A 227 2.80 5.85 2.39
CA CYS A 227 2.56 4.50 1.89
C CYS A 227 3.48 3.50 2.55
N PHE A 228 3.05 2.24 2.64
CA PHE A 228 3.88 1.20 3.22
C PHE A 228 3.70 -0.19 2.62
N ALA A 229 4.72 -1.03 2.81
CA ALA A 229 4.75 -2.42 2.39
C ALA A 229 5.47 -3.31 3.44
N THR A 230 4.80 -4.33 4.00
CA THR A 230 5.40 -5.18 5.05
C THR A 230 5.71 -6.62 4.62
N GLY A 231 5.13 -7.06 3.50
CA GLY A 231 5.39 -8.37 2.91
C GLY A 231 6.75 -8.50 2.20
N ALA A 232 7.16 -9.75 1.95
CA ALA A 232 8.47 -10.07 1.36
C ALA A 232 8.52 -9.80 -0.15
N VAL A 233 9.68 -9.33 -0.62
CA VAL A 233 9.95 -9.06 -2.05
C VAL A 233 11.18 -9.85 -2.49
N ASP A 234 11.02 -10.72 -3.49
CA ASP A 234 12.08 -11.57 -4.05
C ASP A 234 12.35 -11.26 -5.52
N GLY A 235 13.59 -10.85 -5.81
CA GLY A 235 14.10 -10.59 -7.15
C GLY A 235 14.83 -11.80 -7.74
N GLU A 236 14.26 -12.42 -8.76
CA GLU A 236 14.89 -13.52 -9.50
C GLU A 236 15.94 -13.03 -10.52
N ASP A 237 17.15 -13.58 -10.46
CA ASP A 237 18.20 -13.34 -11.44
C ASP A 237 17.88 -13.96 -12.80
N GLN A 238 17.97 -13.15 -13.86
CA GLN A 238 18.38 -13.71 -15.14
C GLN A 238 19.38 -12.89 -15.97
N TYR A 239 19.53 -11.55 -15.83
CA TYR A 239 20.31 -10.79 -16.84
C TYR A 239 21.10 -9.52 -16.41
N GLY A 240 21.39 -9.31 -15.12
CA GLY A 240 22.49 -8.40 -14.74
C GLY A 240 22.15 -6.96 -14.34
N SER A 241 20.88 -6.62 -14.11
CA SER A 241 20.47 -5.44 -13.33
C SER A 241 19.03 -5.68 -12.89
N THR A 242 18.81 -5.79 -11.59
CA THR A 242 17.48 -5.98 -11.01
C THR A 242 17.28 -4.88 -9.98
N MET A 243 16.33 -3.98 -10.21
CA MET A 243 15.99 -2.90 -9.29
C MET A 243 14.89 -3.43 -8.35
N ILE A 244 15.27 -3.87 -7.15
CA ILE A 244 14.37 -4.52 -6.21
C ILE A 244 14.27 -3.68 -4.94
N GLY A 245 13.07 -3.19 -4.63
CA GLY A 245 12.81 -2.39 -3.43
C GLY A 245 11.70 -2.99 -2.58
N GLY A 246 11.75 -2.77 -1.26
CA GLY A 246 10.64 -3.17 -0.38
C GLY A 246 9.34 -2.45 -0.68
N LEU A 247 9.41 -1.14 -0.99
CA LEU A 247 8.26 -0.33 -1.39
C LEU A 247 8.22 -0.11 -2.91
N VAL A 248 9.32 0.40 -3.47
CA VAL A 248 9.42 0.80 -4.89
C VAL A 248 10.62 0.17 -5.58
N GLY A 249 10.43 -0.47 -6.73
CA GLY A 249 11.55 -1.02 -7.51
C GLY A 249 12.48 0.06 -8.05
N ASN A 250 11.95 0.95 -8.89
CA ASN A 250 12.68 2.08 -9.47
C ASN A 250 11.93 3.40 -9.24
N ASN A 251 12.56 4.37 -8.60
CA ASN A 251 11.97 5.67 -8.30
C ASN A 251 12.62 6.80 -9.11
N LEU A 252 11.79 7.51 -9.90
CA LEU A 252 12.12 8.78 -10.56
C LEU A 252 11.28 9.95 -10.00
N GLY A 253 10.35 9.67 -9.09
CA GLY A 253 9.38 10.61 -8.52
C GLY A 253 9.72 11.03 -7.10
N GLU A 254 8.68 11.28 -6.30
CA GLU A 254 8.79 11.67 -4.90
C GLU A 254 8.21 10.59 -4.00
N ILE A 255 8.95 10.23 -2.94
CA ILE A 255 8.51 9.33 -1.89
C ILE A 255 8.69 10.05 -0.55
N THR A 256 7.60 10.24 0.17
CA THR A 256 7.61 11.00 1.43
C THR A 256 6.85 10.26 2.52
N GLU A 257 7.35 10.34 3.75
CA GLU A 257 6.71 9.76 4.93
C GLU A 257 6.33 8.29 4.72
N SER A 258 7.17 7.47 4.11
CA SER A 258 6.79 6.10 3.70
C SER A 258 7.73 5.07 4.30
N TYR A 259 7.30 3.82 4.42
CA TYR A 259 8.17 2.78 4.98
C TYR A 259 8.01 1.40 4.32
N ALA A 260 9.03 0.56 4.50
CA ALA A 260 8.94 -0.85 4.18
C ALA A 260 9.65 -1.70 5.24
N SER A 261 9.00 -2.77 5.68
CA SER A 261 9.52 -3.67 6.72
C SER A 261 9.70 -5.11 6.25
N GLY A 262 9.30 -5.43 5.03
CA GLY A 262 9.50 -6.74 4.45
C GLY A 262 10.98 -7.06 4.19
N ILE A 263 11.33 -8.34 4.25
CA ILE A 263 12.63 -8.80 3.76
C ILE A 263 12.70 -8.65 2.24
N VAL A 264 13.80 -8.08 1.75
CA VAL A 264 14.09 -7.94 0.32
C VAL A 264 15.26 -8.87 -0.05
N THR A 265 15.04 -9.73 -1.04
CA THR A 265 16.08 -10.60 -1.59
C THR A 265 16.29 -10.35 -3.08
N GLY A 266 17.54 -10.48 -3.52
CA GLY A 266 17.92 -10.30 -4.92
C GLY A 266 19.42 -10.48 -5.13
N ASP A 267 19.83 -10.64 -6.38
CA ASP A 267 21.24 -10.91 -6.73
C ASP A 267 22.05 -9.63 -7.08
N TYR A 268 21.38 -8.47 -7.21
CA TYR A 268 21.98 -7.18 -7.57
C TYR A 268 21.56 -6.05 -6.60
N ASP A 269 21.63 -4.80 -7.03
CA ASP A 269 21.34 -3.63 -6.20
C ASP A 269 19.87 -3.65 -5.74
N PHE A 270 19.65 -4.03 -4.48
CA PHE A 270 18.35 -4.03 -3.82
C PHE A 270 18.38 -3.13 -2.59
N GLY A 271 17.25 -2.51 -2.27
CA GLY A 271 17.08 -1.67 -1.09
C GLY A 271 15.85 -2.05 -0.28
N GLY A 272 15.96 -1.91 1.04
CA GLY A 272 14.87 -2.17 1.98
C GLY A 272 13.65 -1.30 1.72
N LEU A 273 13.83 -0.09 1.18
CA LEU A 273 12.74 0.79 0.73
C LEU A 273 12.68 0.89 -0.80
N VAL A 274 13.78 1.27 -1.45
CA VAL A 274 13.84 1.54 -2.90
C VAL A 274 14.97 0.75 -3.56
N GLY A 275 14.70 0.09 -4.70
CA GLY A 275 15.75 -0.62 -5.43
C GLY A 275 16.75 0.32 -6.09
N SER A 276 16.28 1.22 -6.96
CA SER A 276 17.07 2.28 -7.58
C SER A 276 16.37 3.63 -7.43
N ASN A 277 17.12 4.66 -7.02
CA ASN A 277 16.58 6.00 -6.84
C ASN A 277 17.32 7.06 -7.67
N ASP A 278 16.54 7.72 -8.54
CA ASP A 278 16.89 8.93 -9.30
C ASP A 278 15.98 10.13 -8.91
N GLY A 279 15.01 9.90 -8.02
CA GLY A 279 14.04 10.88 -7.53
C GLY A 279 14.43 11.51 -6.19
N ILE A 280 13.41 11.94 -5.45
CA ILE A 280 13.51 12.46 -4.07
C ILE A 280 12.89 11.44 -3.13
N VAL A 281 13.60 11.14 -2.04
CA VAL A 281 13.03 10.35 -0.94
C VAL A 281 13.28 11.10 0.36
N THR A 282 12.23 11.36 1.13
CA THR A 282 12.30 12.12 2.39
C THR A 282 11.51 11.46 3.50
N ASP A 283 11.97 11.62 4.74
CA ASP A 283 11.26 11.21 5.96
C ASP A 283 10.77 9.75 5.91
N SER A 284 11.58 8.85 5.34
CA SER A 284 11.14 7.47 5.04
C SER A 284 12.02 6.42 5.71
N TYR A 285 11.44 5.24 5.98
CA TYR A 285 12.05 4.23 6.85
C TYR A 285 12.15 2.85 6.22
N TYR A 286 13.12 2.06 6.67
CA TYR A 286 13.18 0.63 6.37
C TYR A 286 13.64 -0.20 7.56
N ASP A 287 13.24 -1.46 7.59
CA ASP A 287 13.71 -2.41 8.60
C ASP A 287 15.17 -2.82 8.33
N SER A 288 16.05 -2.36 9.22
CA SER A 288 17.50 -2.56 9.13
C SER A 288 17.99 -3.86 9.77
N GLU A 289 17.13 -4.60 10.47
CA GLU A 289 17.43 -5.96 10.92
C GLU A 289 17.27 -6.96 9.78
N LEU A 290 16.32 -6.70 8.88
CA LEU A 290 16.04 -7.54 7.71
C LEU A 290 16.81 -7.11 6.46
N ASN A 291 17.08 -5.82 6.29
CA ASN A 291 17.71 -5.26 5.09
C ASN A 291 18.97 -4.45 5.42
N VAL A 292 20.02 -4.57 4.60
CA VAL A 292 21.34 -3.94 4.89
C VAL A 292 21.40 -2.48 4.46
N THR A 293 20.58 -2.07 3.50
CA THR A 293 20.53 -0.71 2.95
C THR A 293 19.09 -0.34 2.63
N GLY A 294 18.74 0.94 2.72
CA GLY A 294 17.41 1.44 2.35
C GLY A 294 17.25 1.65 0.85
N ILE A 295 18.32 2.11 0.17
CA ILE A 295 18.37 2.27 -1.28
C ILE A 295 19.46 1.36 -1.85
N GLY A 296 19.14 0.62 -2.93
CA GLY A 296 20.09 -0.29 -3.58
C GLY A 296 21.12 0.44 -4.45
N ASP A 297 20.65 1.16 -5.47
CA ASP A 297 21.46 2.02 -6.34
C ASP A 297 21.02 3.49 -6.24
N GLU A 298 21.97 4.37 -5.97
CA GLU A 298 21.73 5.79 -5.72
C GLU A 298 22.35 6.67 -6.81
N SER A 299 21.51 7.34 -7.59
CA SER A 299 21.92 8.38 -8.55
C SER A 299 21.20 9.73 -8.39
N GLY A 300 20.24 9.83 -7.46
CA GLY A 300 19.55 11.05 -7.03
C GLY A 300 20.31 11.94 -6.03
N SER A 301 19.80 13.15 -5.76
CA SER A 301 20.48 14.17 -4.94
C SER A 301 19.92 14.36 -3.53
N GLU A 302 18.77 13.78 -3.19
CA GLU A 302 18.13 13.89 -1.87
C GLU A 302 17.54 12.54 -1.45
N ASN A 303 18.17 11.93 -0.44
CA ASN A 303 17.80 10.66 0.15
C ASN A 303 17.81 10.84 1.68
N ASP A 304 16.64 10.95 2.28
CA ASP A 304 16.44 10.80 3.73
C ASP A 304 15.68 9.49 3.99
N VAL A 305 16.46 8.41 3.92
CA VAL A 305 15.99 7.04 4.20
C VAL A 305 16.73 6.52 5.41
N VAL A 306 16.01 6.26 6.50
CA VAL A 306 16.56 5.86 7.79
C VAL A 306 16.25 4.40 8.07
N GLY A 307 17.29 3.63 8.40
CA GLY A 307 17.13 2.26 8.87
C GLY A 307 16.85 2.23 10.36
N LEU A 308 15.78 1.54 10.77
CA LEU A 308 15.39 1.33 12.16
C LEU A 308 15.41 -0.16 12.50
N GLU A 309 15.57 -0.52 13.78
CA GLU A 309 15.35 -1.92 14.20
C GLU A 309 13.85 -2.24 14.15
N THR A 310 13.45 -3.52 14.05
CA THR A 310 12.02 -3.86 13.91
C THR A 310 11.20 -3.26 15.06
N ASP A 311 11.71 -3.35 16.29
CA ASP A 311 11.06 -2.81 17.50
C ASP A 311 10.86 -1.28 17.44
N ASP A 312 11.75 -0.54 16.76
CA ASP A 312 11.65 0.92 16.56
C ASP A 312 10.72 1.30 15.39
N MET A 313 10.22 0.31 14.64
CA MET A 313 9.21 0.51 13.59
C MET A 313 7.81 0.10 14.03
N LEU A 314 7.68 -0.61 15.15
CA LEU A 314 6.39 -1.02 15.71
C LEU A 314 5.82 0.06 16.61
N GLY A 315 4.49 0.12 16.67
CA GLY A 315 3.80 0.93 17.65
C GLY A 315 4.05 0.40 19.07
N ILE A 316 4.65 1.22 19.92
CA ILE A 316 4.84 0.91 21.34
C ILE A 316 3.67 1.55 22.12
N ALA A 317 3.10 0.81 23.09
CA ALA A 317 2.10 1.34 24.01
C ALA A 317 2.56 2.68 24.65
N PRO A 318 1.64 3.61 24.99
CA PRO A 318 2.00 4.96 25.39
C PRO A 318 2.82 4.90 26.68
N ALA A 319 4.15 5.05 26.56
CA ALA A 319 5.07 5.01 27.68
C ALA A 319 5.80 6.36 27.80
N PRO A 320 6.13 6.79 29.04
CA PRO A 320 6.53 8.17 29.35
C PRO A 320 7.95 8.56 28.91
N TRP A 321 8.55 7.82 27.98
CA TRP A 321 9.88 8.06 27.44
C TRP A 321 9.80 8.10 25.93
N GLY A 322 9.59 9.32 25.40
CA GLY A 322 9.78 9.77 24.01
C GLY A 322 9.75 8.69 22.94
N ASP A 323 8.66 8.70 22.19
CA ASP A 323 8.47 7.94 20.95
C ASP A 323 9.70 8.05 20.01
N ASP A 324 10.43 6.95 19.85
CA ASP A 324 11.48 6.78 18.84
C ASP A 324 10.92 6.09 17.57
N THR A 325 9.61 5.76 17.55
CA THR A 325 8.96 5.11 16.41
C THR A 325 8.86 6.12 15.26
N MET A 326 9.61 5.87 14.19
CA MET A 326 9.56 6.66 12.94
C MET A 326 9.44 8.18 13.17
N PRO A 327 10.46 8.83 13.77
CA PRO A 327 10.33 10.15 14.41
C PRO A 327 9.99 11.34 13.47
N ALA A 328 9.96 11.13 12.15
CA ALA A 328 9.52 12.13 11.19
C ALA A 328 8.00 12.04 10.90
N PHE A 329 7.33 10.96 11.31
CA PHE A 329 5.89 10.79 11.13
C PHE A 329 5.11 11.59 12.17
N ASP A 330 4.01 12.19 11.75
CA ASP A 330 3.06 12.87 12.64
C ASP A 330 1.99 11.88 13.11
N PHE A 331 2.19 11.31 14.30
CA PHE A 331 1.21 10.42 14.94
C PHE A 331 0.05 11.15 15.61
N ASP A 332 0.01 12.48 15.57
CA ASP A 332 -1.16 13.27 16.01
C ASP A 332 -2.14 13.54 14.86
N ALA A 333 -1.69 13.45 13.60
CA ALA A 333 -2.47 13.83 12.43
C ALA A 333 -2.52 12.79 11.31
N ASP A 334 -1.38 12.18 10.98
CA ASP A 334 -1.16 11.49 9.70
C ASP A 334 -1.06 9.96 9.86
N TRP A 335 -0.64 9.49 11.04
CA TRP A 335 -0.43 8.08 11.33
C TRP A 335 -1.20 7.62 12.58
N THR A 336 -1.58 6.34 12.59
CA THR A 336 -2.18 5.65 13.73
C THR A 336 -1.18 4.64 14.28
N VAL A 337 -0.90 4.75 15.57
CA VAL A 337 -0.08 3.77 16.29
C VAL A 337 -0.91 2.50 16.49
N VAL A 338 -0.38 1.36 16.07
CA VAL A 338 -1.00 0.05 16.33
C VAL A 338 -0.08 -0.70 17.28
N VAL A 339 -0.56 -1.00 18.49
CA VAL A 339 0.27 -1.64 19.52
C VAL A 339 0.74 -3.02 19.04
N ASP A 340 2.06 -3.25 19.10
CA ASP A 340 2.72 -4.47 18.64
C ASP A 340 2.56 -4.77 17.13
N ASP A 341 2.16 -3.78 16.32
CA ASP A 341 2.12 -3.85 14.85
C ASP A 341 2.70 -2.56 14.22
N PHE A 342 2.89 -2.56 12.91
CA PHE A 342 3.39 -1.39 12.20
C PHE A 342 2.30 -0.30 12.10
N PRO A 343 2.67 0.99 12.22
CA PRO A 343 1.76 2.10 12.00
C PRO A 343 1.02 2.03 10.67
N ILE A 344 -0.25 2.43 10.67
CA ILE A 344 -1.03 2.58 9.45
C ILE A 344 -1.35 4.07 9.24
N PRO A 345 -1.45 4.55 7.99
CA PRO A 345 -1.90 5.90 7.73
C PRO A 345 -3.23 6.10 8.41
N ARG A 346 -3.38 7.22 9.11
CA ARG A 346 -4.69 7.57 9.64
C ARG A 346 -5.60 7.83 8.44
N PRO A 347 -6.86 7.35 8.43
CA PRO A 347 -7.81 7.92 7.51
C PRO A 347 -7.75 9.45 7.70
N PRO A 348 -7.91 10.28 6.65
CA PRO A 348 -8.31 11.64 6.89
C PRO A 348 -9.55 11.51 7.77
N GLU A 349 -9.38 11.79 9.07
CA GLU A 349 -10.52 11.77 9.95
C GLU A 349 -11.56 12.63 9.22
N ASP A 350 -12.83 12.27 9.27
CA ASP A 350 -13.83 13.33 9.24
C ASP A 350 -13.42 14.22 10.40
N VAL A 351 -12.51 15.18 10.17
CA VAL A 351 -11.93 16.08 11.15
C VAL A 351 -13.16 16.81 11.59
N LEU A 352 -13.69 16.34 12.71
CA LEU A 352 -14.96 16.79 13.19
C LEU A 352 -14.80 18.27 13.43
N ASP A 353 -15.80 19.08 13.12
CA ASP A 353 -15.73 20.47 13.55
C ASP A 353 -15.54 20.50 15.09
N PRO A 354 -14.84 21.50 15.65
CA PRO A 354 -14.76 21.63 17.10
C PRO A 354 -16.14 21.69 17.74
N ILE A 355 -16.33 20.91 18.80
CA ILE A 355 -17.61 20.86 19.51
C ILE A 355 -17.81 22.17 20.29
N GLY A 356 -18.96 22.81 20.12
CA GLY A 356 -19.33 24.01 20.88
C GLY A 356 -18.26 25.12 20.86
N PRO A 357 -17.67 25.50 22.01
CA PRO A 357 -16.70 26.59 22.11
C PRO A 357 -15.22 26.16 21.98
N PHE A 358 -14.92 24.88 21.78
CA PHE A 358 -13.55 24.40 21.71
C PHE A 358 -12.87 24.85 20.40
N GLU A 359 -11.55 25.00 20.43
CA GLU A 359 -10.78 25.42 19.24
C GLU A 359 -10.23 24.24 18.44
N GLN A 360 -10.12 23.07 19.08
CA GLN A 360 -9.62 21.84 18.48
C GLN A 360 -10.77 20.86 18.27
N PRO A 361 -10.70 20.04 17.21
CA PRO A 361 -11.66 18.97 16.97
C PRO A 361 -11.52 17.88 18.05
N PRO A 362 -12.60 17.16 18.36
CA PRO A 362 -12.49 15.97 19.20
C PRO A 362 -11.58 14.92 18.54
N ARG A 363 -10.95 14.05 19.33
CA ARG A 363 -10.01 13.01 18.84
C ARG A 363 -10.26 11.65 19.47
N ASP A 364 -9.95 10.62 18.69
CA ASP A 364 -9.78 9.23 19.11
C ASP A 364 -8.30 9.01 19.46
N LEU A 365 -7.97 8.81 20.73
CA LEU A 365 -6.58 8.70 21.19
C LEU A 365 -6.07 7.25 21.18
N ASP A 366 -6.95 6.25 21.20
CA ASP A 366 -6.59 4.84 21.25
C ASP A 366 -6.90 4.05 19.96
N GLY A 367 -7.54 4.69 18.99
CA GLY A 367 -7.82 4.16 17.66
C GLY A 367 -8.99 3.17 17.63
N ASP A 368 -9.84 3.13 18.67
CA ASP A 368 -10.98 2.21 18.74
C ASP A 368 -12.23 2.70 17.96
N GLY A 369 -12.16 3.91 17.40
CA GLY A 369 -13.22 4.58 16.65
C GLY A 369 -14.12 5.48 17.50
N LEU A 370 -13.95 5.51 18.82
CA LEU A 370 -14.62 6.43 19.73
C LEU A 370 -13.74 7.64 20.03
N TYR A 371 -14.37 8.80 20.25
CA TYR A 371 -13.67 10.08 20.36
C TYR A 371 -13.69 10.56 21.81
N GLU A 372 -12.84 9.98 22.66
CA GLU A 372 -12.78 10.26 24.11
C GLU A 372 -12.13 11.60 24.47
N ASP A 373 -11.28 12.17 23.61
CA ASP A 373 -10.80 13.55 23.73
C ASP A 373 -11.84 14.48 23.07
N VAL A 374 -12.96 14.68 23.74
CA VAL A 374 -14.12 15.43 23.22
C VAL A 374 -13.78 16.92 23.04
N ASN A 375 -12.81 17.44 23.79
CA ASN A 375 -12.44 18.85 23.77
C ASN A 375 -11.22 19.17 22.88
N GLY A 376 -10.53 18.15 22.41
CA GLY A 376 -9.40 18.24 21.48
C GLY A 376 -8.10 18.71 22.12
N ASP A 377 -7.92 18.56 23.43
CA ASP A 377 -6.71 19.00 24.14
C ASP A 377 -5.62 17.92 24.25
N GLY A 378 -5.87 16.74 23.67
CA GLY A 378 -4.94 15.61 23.60
C GLY A 378 -4.95 14.74 24.85
N GLU A 379 -5.88 14.92 25.79
CA GLU A 379 -5.98 14.09 26.98
C GLU A 379 -7.44 13.63 27.22
N SER A 380 -7.67 12.33 27.44
CA SER A 380 -8.99 11.82 27.83
C SER A 380 -9.21 12.01 29.34
N THR A 381 -9.95 13.04 29.72
CA THR A 381 -10.13 13.42 31.14
C THR A 381 -11.59 13.66 31.53
N VAL A 382 -11.81 13.98 32.81
CA VAL A 382 -13.14 14.37 33.30
C VAL A 382 -13.62 15.68 32.65
N ALA A 383 -12.72 16.46 32.03
CA ALA A 383 -13.10 17.62 31.25
C ALA A 383 -13.92 17.22 30.02
N ASP A 384 -13.58 16.11 29.38
CA ASP A 384 -14.21 15.55 28.18
C ASP A 384 -15.59 14.98 28.48
N VAL A 385 -15.72 14.26 29.59
CA VAL A 385 -17.01 13.83 30.13
C VAL A 385 -17.97 15.02 30.27
N GLN A 386 -17.47 16.13 30.83
CA GLN A 386 -18.28 17.32 30.98
C GLN A 386 -18.51 18.06 29.66
N ALA A 387 -17.57 17.99 28.72
CA ALA A 387 -17.71 18.52 27.38
C ALA A 387 -18.86 17.80 26.65
N LEU A 388 -18.80 16.48 26.58
CA LEU A 388 -19.85 15.66 25.96
C LEU A 388 -21.22 15.91 26.60
N HIS A 389 -21.30 15.86 27.93
CA HIS A 389 -22.55 16.10 28.65
C HIS A 389 -23.16 17.48 28.37
N ARG A 390 -22.32 18.51 28.18
CA ARG A 390 -22.80 19.87 27.86
C ARG A 390 -23.21 20.03 26.40
N HIS A 391 -22.71 19.18 25.52
CA HIS A 391 -22.78 19.33 24.07
C HIS A 391 -23.41 18.12 23.36
N LEU A 392 -24.24 17.34 24.05
CA LEU A 392 -24.99 16.22 23.46
C LEU A 392 -25.85 16.61 22.24
N GLU A 393 -26.32 17.86 22.19
CA GLU A 393 -27.13 18.39 21.09
C GLU A 393 -26.30 19.13 20.02
N ASP A 394 -24.97 19.10 20.12
CA ASP A 394 -24.10 19.72 19.11
C ASP A 394 -24.24 18.99 17.76
N GLU A 395 -24.08 19.73 16.65
CA GLU A 395 -24.23 19.18 15.31
C GLU A 395 -23.22 18.06 15.08
N VAL A 396 -21.98 18.25 15.52
CA VAL A 396 -20.89 17.28 15.42
C VAL A 396 -21.24 15.96 16.11
N VAL A 397 -21.71 16.03 17.36
CA VAL A 397 -22.09 14.86 18.16
C VAL A 397 -23.31 14.15 17.56
N THR A 398 -24.30 14.91 17.09
CA THR A 398 -25.57 14.34 16.58
C THR A 398 -25.47 13.80 15.15
N THR A 399 -24.49 14.26 14.37
CA THR A 399 -24.24 13.77 12.99
C THR A 399 -23.27 12.61 12.93
N ASN A 400 -22.49 12.39 13.99
CA ASN A 400 -21.52 11.29 14.10
C ASN A 400 -21.75 10.47 15.38
N PRO A 401 -22.98 9.96 15.62
CA PRO A 401 -23.30 9.28 16.88
C PRO A 401 -22.42 8.06 17.14
N GLU A 402 -21.97 7.36 16.10
CA GLU A 402 -21.08 6.21 16.21
C GLU A 402 -19.73 6.53 16.84
N LYS A 403 -19.23 7.77 16.68
CA LYS A 403 -17.97 8.23 17.27
C LYS A 403 -18.08 8.55 18.77
N PHE A 404 -19.30 8.62 19.30
CA PHE A 404 -19.56 9.01 20.69
C PHE A 404 -20.49 8.00 21.42
N ASP A 405 -20.75 6.82 20.84
CA ASP A 405 -21.56 5.73 21.42
C ASP A 405 -20.72 4.88 22.39
N PHE A 406 -20.31 5.51 23.49
CA PHE A 406 -19.47 4.86 24.50
C PHE A 406 -20.20 3.71 25.21
N ALA A 407 -21.52 3.75 25.31
CA ALA A 407 -22.30 2.67 25.94
C ALA A 407 -22.48 1.47 24.98
N GLY A 408 -22.45 1.69 23.67
CA GLY A 408 -22.68 0.67 22.64
C GLY A 408 -24.13 0.15 22.63
N GLU A 409 -25.05 0.88 23.28
CA GLU A 409 -26.44 0.44 23.44
C GLU A 409 -27.35 1.02 22.34
N ASP A 410 -27.04 2.22 21.82
CA ASP A 410 -27.88 2.97 20.86
C ASP A 410 -27.05 3.67 19.76
N PRO A 411 -26.62 2.96 18.70
CA PRO A 411 -25.65 3.45 17.69
C PRO A 411 -26.15 4.60 16.79
N GLY A 412 -27.37 5.10 17.01
CA GLY A 412 -27.96 6.21 16.26
C GLY A 412 -28.12 7.50 17.07
N THR A 413 -27.82 7.49 18.36
CA THR A 413 -28.00 8.65 19.24
C THR A 413 -27.06 8.61 20.44
N VAL A 414 -26.45 9.75 20.75
CA VAL A 414 -25.61 9.92 21.94
C VAL A 414 -26.48 10.38 23.12
N THR A 415 -26.33 9.74 24.27
CA THR A 415 -27.20 9.89 25.45
C THR A 415 -26.40 10.11 26.74
N ASP A 416 -27.11 10.30 27.86
CA ASP A 416 -26.48 10.37 29.18
C ASP A 416 -25.83 9.04 29.60
N ASP A 417 -26.23 7.91 29.01
CA ASP A 417 -25.60 6.61 29.28
C ASP A 417 -24.20 6.55 28.64
N ASP A 418 -24.01 7.17 27.48
CA ASP A 418 -22.69 7.34 26.84
C ASP A 418 -21.78 8.24 27.67
N VAL A 419 -22.32 9.32 28.22
CA VAL A 419 -21.59 10.20 29.16
C VAL A 419 -21.12 9.41 30.39
N ALA A 420 -21.99 8.54 30.93
CA ALA A 420 -21.64 7.69 32.06
C ALA A 420 -20.56 6.67 31.70
N ALA A 421 -20.66 6.05 30.52
CA ALA A 421 -19.66 5.10 30.02
C ALA A 421 -18.29 5.76 29.77
N LEU A 422 -18.27 6.99 29.21
CA LEU A 422 -17.04 7.77 29.08
C LEU A 422 -16.44 8.11 30.45
N TYR A 423 -17.28 8.47 31.44
CA TYR A 423 -16.81 8.72 32.80
C TYR A 423 -16.16 7.49 33.43
N GLU A 424 -16.75 6.31 33.25
CA GLU A 424 -16.17 5.05 33.72
C GLU A 424 -14.82 4.80 33.04
N ARG A 425 -14.72 4.91 31.71
CA ARG A 425 -13.45 4.77 30.98
C ARG A 425 -12.35 5.69 31.53
N VAL A 426 -12.64 6.98 31.64
CA VAL A 426 -11.70 8.00 32.10
C VAL A 426 -11.26 7.77 33.56
N THR A 427 -12.16 7.32 34.43
CA THR A 427 -11.87 7.19 35.87
C THR A 427 -11.36 5.82 36.29
N GLU A 428 -11.59 4.78 35.49
CA GLU A 428 -11.11 3.43 35.72
C GLU A 428 -9.78 3.15 34.97
N GLY A 429 -9.46 3.91 33.92
CA GLY A 429 -8.19 3.83 33.17
C GLY A 429 -6.93 4.24 33.94
N ASP A 430 -7.06 5.03 35.02
CA ASP A 430 -5.96 5.35 35.95
C ASP A 430 -5.66 4.23 36.99
N GLY A 431 -6.26 3.05 36.79
CA GLY A 431 -6.44 2.02 37.81
C GLY A 431 -5.49 0.82 37.79
N ASP A 432 -4.57 0.68 36.83
CA ASP A 432 -3.58 -0.40 36.85
C ASP A 432 -2.17 0.06 36.48
N ALA A 433 -1.22 -0.50 37.24
CA ALA A 433 0.15 -0.03 37.47
C ALA A 433 1.23 -0.73 36.64
#